data_AF-A0A238FBP7-F1
#
_entry.id   AF-A0A238FBP7-F1
#
_cell.length_a   1.000
_cell.length_b   1.000
_cell.length_c   1.000
_cell.angle_alpha   90.00
_cell.angle_beta   90.00
_cell.angle_gamma   90.00
#
_symmetry.space_group_name_H-M   'P 1'
#
loop_
_entity.id
_entity.type
_entity.pdbx_description
1 polymer ?
#
loop_
_entity_poly.entity_id
_entity_poly.type
_entity_poly.pdbx_seq_one_letter_code
_entity_poly.pdbx_strand_id
1 'polypeptide(L)'
;MSYHHHGRASSLLPSESHHSSGFTPSMQRLMDKQREYEAFYKIHQQSQQLLDFLSQFSDQYDVLDGGSEAVGDVVEHWQTAFRATHLALASLEQQRKEAEKNETSTQNLLPERLVRIPVATSNSGDPAAQHDHGAKAESSSLHAGSA
;
A
#
# COMPACT_ATOMS: atom_id res chain seq x y z
N MET A 1 37.37 37.50 23.01
CA MET A 1 36.01 37.24 23.53
C MET A 1 35.61 38.48 24.32
N SER A 2 34.80 39.37 23.72
CA SER A 2 34.32 40.59 24.39
C SER A 2 32.83 40.74 24.13
N TYR A 3 32.05 40.65 25.20
CA TYR A 3 30.61 40.82 25.21
C TYR A 3 30.28 42.32 25.19
N HIS A 4 29.52 42.77 24.19
CA HIS A 4 28.91 44.10 24.23
C HIS A 4 27.50 43.99 24.79
N HIS A 5 27.36 44.37 26.06
CA HIS A 5 26.11 44.87 26.61
C HIS A 5 25.82 46.22 25.96
N HIS A 6 24.72 46.33 25.23
CA HIS A 6 24.15 47.63 24.88
C HIS A 6 22.84 47.79 25.63
N GLY A 7 22.90 48.72 26.59
CA GLY A 7 21.82 49.11 27.45
C GLY A 7 20.64 49.65 26.64
N ARG A 8 19.47 49.19 27.04
CA ARG A 8 18.17 49.73 26.68
C ARG A 8 18.03 51.12 27.30
N ALA A 9 18.25 52.17 26.52
CA ALA A 9 17.82 53.52 26.84
C ALA A 9 16.41 53.75 26.26
N SER A 10 15.44 53.99 27.14
CA SER A 10 14.14 54.56 26.76
C SER A 10 14.34 56.06 26.53
N SER A 11 13.93 56.55 25.37
CA SER A 11 13.81 57.98 25.09
C SER A 11 12.46 58.26 24.45
N LEU A 12 11.63 58.97 25.20
CA LEU A 12 10.32 59.49 24.82
C LEU A 12 10.52 60.88 24.20
N LEU A 13 10.62 61.00 22.87
CA LEU A 13 10.37 62.24 22.13
C LEU A 13 9.99 61.92 20.67
N PRO A 14 8.80 62.32 20.17
CA PRO A 14 8.55 62.39 18.74
C PRO A 14 9.11 63.73 18.22
N SER A 15 10.30 63.70 17.63
CA SER A 15 10.77 64.81 16.79
C SER A 15 10.09 64.70 15.44
N GLU A 16 9.02 65.48 15.22
CA GLU A 16 8.40 65.65 13.91
C GLU A 16 9.35 66.41 12.96
N SER A 17 10.17 65.64 12.27
CA SER A 17 10.86 66.08 11.07
C SER A 17 9.99 65.67 9.88
N HIS A 18 9.12 66.55 9.41
CA HIS A 18 8.34 66.34 8.18
C HIS A 18 9.29 66.36 6.98
N HIS A 19 9.88 65.21 6.66
CA HIS A 19 10.46 64.96 5.35
C HIS A 19 9.30 64.70 4.39
N SER A 20 9.22 65.51 3.35
CA SER A 20 8.27 65.36 2.24
C SER A 20 8.56 64.09 1.45
N SER A 21 8.08 62.94 1.91
CA SER A 21 7.59 61.88 1.03
C SER A 21 6.08 62.10 0.93
N GLY A 22 5.51 62.07 -0.28
CA GLY A 22 4.09 62.39 -0.53
C GLY A 22 3.09 61.38 0.03
N PHE A 23 3.35 60.81 1.21
CA PHE A 23 2.65 59.68 1.77
C PHE A 23 2.35 59.92 3.25
N THR A 24 1.10 59.68 3.66
CA THR A 24 0.71 59.79 5.06
C THR A 24 1.29 58.62 5.88
N PRO A 25 1.56 58.81 7.18
CA PRO A 25 2.08 57.74 8.04
C PRO A 25 1.20 56.48 8.09
N SER A 26 -0.11 56.62 7.93
CA SER A 26 -1.04 55.50 7.82
C SER A 26 -0.84 54.70 6.55
N MET A 27 -0.55 55.36 5.43
CA MET A 27 -0.35 54.68 4.16
C MET A 27 0.99 53.95 4.12
N GLN A 28 2.03 54.46 4.79
CA GLN A 28 3.29 53.73 4.95
C GLN A 28 3.11 52.43 5.77
N ARG A 29 2.34 52.47 6.87
CA ARG A 29 1.99 51.26 7.63
C ARG A 29 1.19 50.25 6.81
N LEU A 30 0.30 50.73 5.93
CA LEU A 30 -0.45 49.87 5.01
C LEU A 30 0.49 49.12 4.06
N MET A 31 1.46 49.83 3.47
CA MET A 31 2.47 49.24 2.58
C MET A 31 3.32 48.17 3.30
N ASP A 32 3.74 48.45 4.53
CA ASP A 32 4.49 47.47 5.33
C ASP A 32 3.65 46.23 5.64
N LYS A 33 2.36 46.40 5.99
CA LYS A 33 1.45 45.27 6.23
C LYS A 33 1.15 44.47 4.97
N GLN A 34 1.06 45.11 3.82
CA GLN A 34 0.91 44.41 2.55
C GLN A 34 2.15 43.54 2.26
N ARG A 35 3.35 44.07 2.49
CA ARG A 35 4.60 43.30 2.33
C ARG A 35 4.66 42.11 3.29
N GLU A 36 4.30 42.31 4.55
CA GLU A 36 4.23 41.23 5.54
C GLU A 36 3.23 40.15 5.10
N TYR A 37 2.03 40.56 4.66
CA TYR A 37 1.00 39.64 4.18
C TYR A 37 1.47 38.84 2.96
N GLU A 38 2.12 39.47 1.99
CA GLU A 38 2.67 38.75 0.83
C GLU A 38 3.72 37.71 1.24
N ALA A 39 4.54 38.00 2.24
CA ALA A 39 5.47 37.03 2.80
C ALA A 39 4.74 35.85 3.46
N PHE A 40 3.71 36.11 4.28
CA PHE A 40 2.89 35.07 4.89
C PHE A 40 2.15 34.23 3.84
N TYR A 41 1.62 34.85 2.80
CA TYR A 41 0.93 34.16 1.72
C TYR A 41 1.87 33.22 0.97
N LYS A 42 3.11 33.63 0.70
CA LYS A 42 4.12 32.76 0.09
C LYS A 42 4.45 31.56 0.98
N ILE A 43 4.63 31.78 2.29
CA ILE A 43 4.87 30.69 3.24
C ILE A 43 3.68 29.72 3.23
N HIS A 44 2.45 30.24 3.31
CA HIS A 44 1.25 29.41 3.25
C HIS A 44 1.19 28.59 1.96
N GLN A 45 1.46 29.20 0.80
CA GLN A 45 1.51 28.49 -0.49
C GLN A 45 2.57 27.39 -0.48
N GLN A 46 3.75 27.65 0.06
CA GLN A 46 4.82 26.65 0.20
C GLN A 46 4.41 25.52 1.15
N SER A 47 3.70 25.82 2.24
CA SER A 47 3.19 24.80 3.16
C SER A 47 2.12 23.93 2.49
N GLN A 48 1.27 24.49 1.63
CA GLN A 48 0.31 23.71 0.84
C GLN A 48 1.03 22.79 -0.14
N GLN A 49 2.04 23.29 -0.87
CA GLN A 49 2.86 22.47 -1.77
C GLN A 49 3.60 21.34 -1.03
N LEU A 50 4.07 21.59 0.19
CA LEU A 50 4.67 20.57 1.04
C LEU A 50 3.65 19.50 1.44
N LEU A 51 2.41 19.89 1.71
CA LEU A 51 1.32 18.97 2.04
C LEU A 51 1.02 18.04 0.85
N ASP A 52 0.92 18.60 -0.36
CA ASP A 52 0.72 17.83 -1.59
C ASP A 52 1.86 16.84 -1.83
N PHE A 53 3.11 17.27 -1.57
CA PHE A 53 4.28 16.40 -1.66
C PHE A 53 4.21 15.26 -0.64
N LEU A 54 3.85 15.54 0.61
CA LEU A 54 3.73 14.51 1.65
C LEU A 54 2.61 13.51 1.34
N SER A 55 1.50 13.97 0.74
CA SER A 55 0.43 13.07 0.28
C SER A 55 0.95 12.13 -0.81
N GLN A 56 1.59 12.65 -1.85
CA GLN A 56 2.16 11.83 -2.93
C GLN A 56 3.24 10.88 -2.40
N PHE A 57 4.06 11.34 -1.47
CA PHE A 57 5.08 10.51 -0.83
C PHE A 57 4.45 9.37 -0.02
N SER A 58 3.34 9.62 0.68
CA SER A 58 2.57 8.59 1.38
C SER A 58 2.07 7.52 0.41
N ASP A 59 1.48 7.92 -0.72
CA ASP A 59 0.98 6.98 -1.73
C ASP A 59 2.11 6.08 -2.26
N GLN A 60 3.31 6.64 -2.48
CA GLN A 60 4.47 5.86 -2.90
C GLN A 60 5.01 4.95 -1.80
N TYR A 61 4.91 5.37 -0.54
CA TYR A 61 5.30 4.55 0.60
C TYR A 61 4.37 3.34 0.77
N ASP A 62 3.06 3.51 0.59
CA ASP A 62 2.09 2.40 0.63
C ASP A 62 2.37 1.37 -0.48
N VAL A 63 2.73 1.83 -1.69
CA VAL A 63 3.13 0.93 -2.78
C VAL A 63 4.42 0.17 -2.44
N LEU A 64 5.40 0.86 -1.84
CA LEU A 64 6.64 0.23 -1.42
C LEU A 64 6.43 -0.79 -0.30
N ASP A 65 5.56 -0.48 0.67
CA ASP A 65 5.22 -1.36 1.78
C ASP A 65 4.56 -2.65 1.25
N GLY A 66 3.53 -2.53 0.40
CA GLY A 66 2.90 -3.69 -0.24
C GLY A 66 3.87 -4.48 -1.15
N GLY A 67 4.80 -3.81 -1.82
CA GLY A 67 5.87 -4.45 -2.58
C GLY A 67 6.84 -5.25 -1.69
N SER A 68 7.12 -4.77 -0.48
CA SER A 68 7.97 -5.44 0.48
C SER A 68 7.30 -6.69 1.08
N GLU A 69 5.99 -6.64 1.32
CA GLU A 69 5.18 -7.80 1.73
C GLU A 69 5.21 -8.90 0.66
N ALA A 70 4.98 -8.54 -0.60
CA ALA A 70 5.03 -9.49 -1.72
C ALA A 70 6.41 -10.16 -1.88
N VAL A 71 7.51 -9.44 -1.61
CA VAL A 71 8.86 -10.01 -1.59
C VAL A 71 9.03 -10.93 -0.38
N GLY A 72 8.50 -10.57 0.78
CA GLY A 72 8.46 -11.41 1.97
C GLY A 72 7.79 -12.76 1.70
N ASP A 73 6.61 -12.74 1.09
CA ASP A 73 5.87 -13.93 0.68
C ASP A 73 6.70 -14.83 -0.24
N VAL A 74 7.31 -14.25 -1.27
CA VAL A 74 8.15 -15.01 -2.20
C VAL A 74 9.30 -15.69 -1.47
N VAL A 75 9.98 -14.98 -0.56
CA VAL A 75 11.09 -15.53 0.26
C VAL A 75 10.61 -16.67 1.18
N GLU A 76 9.44 -16.54 1.79
CA GLU A 76 8.85 -17.61 2.61
C GLU A 76 8.59 -18.87 1.76
N HIS A 77 8.02 -18.69 0.57
CA HIS A 77 7.66 -19.80 -0.32
C HIS A 77 8.86 -20.44 -1.02
N TRP A 78 9.98 -19.73 -1.22
CA TRP A 78 11.20 -20.27 -1.82
C TRP A 78 11.78 -21.48 -1.06
N GLN A 79 11.65 -21.50 0.27
CA GLN A 79 12.06 -22.67 1.08
C GLN A 79 11.35 -23.95 0.64
N THR A 80 10.05 -23.84 0.33
CA THR A 80 9.25 -24.97 -0.13
C THR A 80 9.66 -25.40 -1.53
N ALA A 81 9.92 -24.46 -2.43
CA ALA A 81 10.40 -24.76 -3.78
C ALA A 81 11.77 -25.47 -3.77
N PHE A 82 12.74 -24.98 -3.00
CA PHE A 82 14.07 -25.62 -2.89
C PHE A 82 14.00 -27.02 -2.29
N ARG A 83 13.17 -27.22 -1.25
CA ARG A 83 12.93 -28.55 -0.67
C ARG A 83 12.30 -29.51 -1.68
N ALA A 84 11.31 -29.06 -2.43
CA ALA A 84 10.67 -29.86 -3.47
C ALA A 84 11.67 -30.26 -4.57
N THR A 85 12.49 -29.32 -5.04
CA THR A 85 13.53 -29.57 -6.03
C THR A 85 14.58 -30.55 -5.50
N HIS A 86 15.05 -30.38 -4.26
CA HIS A 86 16.02 -31.29 -3.67
C HIS A 86 15.47 -32.72 -3.54
N LEU A 87 14.22 -32.86 -3.09
CA LEU A 87 13.55 -34.16 -3.00
C LEU A 87 13.35 -34.79 -4.40
N ALA A 88 13.00 -33.98 -5.41
CA ALA A 88 12.84 -34.43 -6.78
C ALA A 88 14.18 -34.92 -7.38
N LEU A 89 15.27 -34.18 -7.15
CA LEU A 89 16.62 -34.57 -7.60
C LEU A 89 17.07 -35.87 -6.92
N ALA A 90 16.89 -35.99 -5.60
CA ALA A 90 17.20 -37.22 -4.87
C ALA A 90 16.36 -38.41 -5.37
N SER A 91 15.07 -38.20 -5.65
CA SER A 91 14.20 -39.22 -6.24
C SER A 91 14.67 -39.66 -7.63
N LEU A 92 15.20 -38.73 -8.43
CA LEU A 92 15.68 -39.00 -9.78
C LEU A 92 17.00 -39.80 -9.75
N GLU A 93 17.90 -39.49 -8.83
CA GLU A 93 19.11 -40.29 -8.58
C GLU A 93 18.80 -41.71 -8.09
N GLN A 94 17.82 -41.84 -7.21
CA GLN A 94 17.34 -43.14 -6.71
C GLN A 94 16.76 -43.99 -7.85
N GLN A 95 15.90 -43.40 -8.70
CA GLN A 95 15.36 -44.08 -9.89
C GLN A 95 16.45 -44.52 -10.86
N ARG A 96 17.50 -43.71 -11.06
CA ARG A 96 18.64 -44.10 -11.92
C ARG A 96 19.37 -45.32 -11.36
N LYS A 97 19.66 -45.34 -10.05
CA LYS A 97 20.33 -46.47 -9.38
C LYS A 97 19.47 -47.73 -9.36
N GLU A 98 18.15 -47.60 -9.25
CA GLU A 98 17.20 -48.72 -9.29
C GLU A 98 17.01 -49.26 -10.71
N ALA A 99 17.03 -48.41 -11.73
CA ALA A 99 16.97 -48.80 -13.14
C ALA A 99 18.22 -49.59 -13.59
N GLU A 100 19.40 -49.27 -13.06
CA GLU A 100 20.63 -50.04 -13.30
C GLU A 100 20.64 -51.42 -12.60
N LYS A 101 19.76 -51.63 -11.60
CA LYS A 101 19.69 -52.88 -10.82
C LYS A 101 18.59 -53.84 -11.28
N ASN A 102 17.63 -53.39 -12.10
CA ASN A 102 16.44 -54.16 -12.42
C ASN A 102 16.07 -54.02 -13.91
N GLU A 103 16.64 -54.88 -14.78
CA GLU A 103 16.32 -54.93 -16.23
C GLU A 103 14.91 -55.49 -16.55
N THR A 104 13.99 -55.62 -15.58
CA THR A 104 12.66 -56.16 -15.89
C THR A 104 11.57 -55.60 -14.96
N SER A 105 11.10 -54.38 -15.22
CA SER A 105 9.67 -54.02 -15.13
C SER A 105 9.47 -52.55 -15.44
N THR A 106 9.02 -52.27 -16.66
CA THR A 106 8.35 -51.03 -17.05
C THR A 106 6.91 -51.07 -16.54
N GLN A 107 6.70 -50.92 -15.23
CA GLN A 107 5.35 -50.74 -14.70
C GLN A 107 5.29 -49.54 -13.74
N ASN A 108 4.64 -48.48 -14.24
CA ASN A 108 3.97 -47.42 -13.48
C ASN A 108 4.71 -46.85 -12.28
N LEU A 109 5.60 -45.88 -12.53
CA LEU A 109 6.13 -44.99 -11.49
C LEU A 109 5.67 -43.56 -11.75
N LEU A 110 4.35 -43.34 -11.79
CA LEU A 110 3.82 -42.01 -11.51
C LEU A 110 3.69 -41.93 -9.98
N PRO A 111 4.53 -41.15 -9.26
CA PRO A 111 4.33 -40.96 -7.84
C PRO A 111 2.99 -40.24 -7.66
N GLU A 112 1.99 -40.93 -7.13
CA GLU A 112 0.71 -40.34 -6.76
C GLU A 112 0.96 -39.45 -5.53
N ARG A 113 1.36 -38.20 -5.79
CA ARG A 113 1.59 -37.20 -4.75
C ARG A 113 0.48 -36.17 -4.83
N LEU A 114 -0.47 -36.25 -3.90
CA LEU A 114 -1.51 -35.25 -3.73
C LEU A 114 -0.87 -33.87 -3.52
N VAL A 115 -1.16 -32.92 -4.40
CA VAL A 115 -0.72 -31.52 -4.30
C VAL A 115 -1.88 -30.68 -3.80
N ARG A 116 -1.61 -29.76 -2.87
CA ARG A 116 -2.60 -28.78 -2.42
C ARG A 116 -2.67 -27.65 -3.44
N ILE A 117 -3.78 -27.57 -4.16
CA ILE A 117 -4.10 -26.43 -5.02
C ILE A 117 -5.04 -25.52 -4.23
N PRO A 118 -4.67 -24.26 -3.95
CA PRO A 118 -5.57 -23.32 -3.28
C PRO A 118 -6.84 -23.14 -4.11
N VAL A 119 -8.00 -23.34 -3.47
CA VAL A 119 -9.31 -23.06 -4.08
C VAL A 119 -9.78 -21.74 -3.50
N ALA A 120 -9.93 -20.71 -4.33
CA ALA A 120 -10.54 -19.46 -3.90
C ALA A 120 -12.01 -19.74 -3.59
N THR A 121 -12.37 -19.82 -2.31
CA THR A 121 -13.76 -19.99 -1.88
C THR A 121 -14.45 -18.64 -2.01
N SER A 122 -15.00 -18.36 -3.19
CA SER A 122 -15.85 -17.19 -3.43
C SER A 122 -17.24 -17.38 -2.81
N ASN A 123 -17.35 -17.64 -1.50
CA ASN A 123 -18.57 -17.40 -0.72
C ASN A 123 -18.32 -17.62 0.78
N SER A 124 -18.10 -16.55 1.53
CA SER A 124 -18.26 -16.55 2.98
C SER A 124 -18.86 -15.23 3.43
N GLY A 125 -20.10 -15.00 3.00
CA GLY A 125 -21.06 -14.13 3.66
C GLY A 125 -22.08 -14.99 4.42
N ASP A 126 -21.73 -15.37 5.65
CA ASP A 126 -22.53 -15.48 6.89
C ASP A 126 -23.96 -16.12 6.92
N PRO A 127 -24.48 -16.48 8.12
CA PRO A 127 -25.08 -17.79 8.37
C PRO A 127 -26.53 -17.70 8.91
N ALA A 128 -27.55 -18.01 8.12
CA ALA A 128 -28.91 -18.25 8.63
C ALA A 128 -29.84 -18.73 7.51
N ALA A 129 -30.15 -20.03 7.46
CA ALA A 129 -31.44 -20.56 7.01
C ALA A 129 -31.44 -22.09 7.13
N GLN A 130 -31.73 -22.55 8.34
CA GLN A 130 -32.40 -23.82 8.54
C GLN A 130 -33.85 -23.65 8.05
N HIS A 131 -34.26 -24.44 7.05
CA HIS A 131 -35.65 -24.81 6.77
C HIS A 131 -35.56 -26.07 5.91
N ASP A 132 -35.60 -27.26 6.50
CA ASP A 132 -36.81 -28.01 6.88
C ASP A 132 -37.55 -28.62 5.67
N HIS A 133 -38.00 -29.85 5.90
CA HIS A 133 -38.45 -30.95 5.06
C HIS A 133 -39.27 -30.67 3.79
N GLY A 134 -39.14 -31.59 2.80
CA GLY A 134 -40.22 -31.83 1.84
C GLY A 134 -39.85 -32.68 0.63
N ALA A 135 -39.79 -34.00 0.80
CA ALA A 135 -39.86 -34.93 -0.31
C ALA A 135 -41.24 -34.87 -0.98
N LYS A 136 -41.29 -34.68 -2.30
CA LYS A 136 -42.35 -35.28 -3.14
C LYS A 136 -41.84 -35.46 -4.57
N ALA A 137 -41.62 -36.72 -4.93
CA ALA A 137 -41.64 -37.17 -6.30
C ALA A 137 -43.07 -36.99 -6.85
N GLU A 138 -43.22 -36.50 -8.07
CA GLU A 138 -44.31 -36.91 -8.95
C GLU A 138 -44.01 -36.52 -10.40
N SER A 139 -43.83 -37.55 -11.21
CA SER A 139 -43.75 -37.55 -12.66
C SER A 139 -45.14 -37.35 -13.27
N SER A 140 -45.27 -36.50 -14.28
CA SER A 140 -46.22 -36.61 -15.42
C SER A 140 -45.98 -35.40 -16.33
N SER A 141 -45.48 -35.53 -17.57
CA SER A 141 -46.11 -36.15 -18.75
C SER A 141 -47.36 -35.41 -19.23
N LEU A 142 -47.34 -35.06 -20.53
CA LEU A 142 -48.39 -34.51 -21.43
C LEU A 142 -48.34 -32.98 -21.63
N HIS A 143 -47.93 -32.44 -22.78
CA HIS A 143 -48.43 -32.54 -24.17
C HIS A 143 -49.58 -31.54 -24.49
N ALA A 144 -49.34 -30.75 -25.55
CA ALA A 144 -50.28 -30.06 -26.46
C ALA A 144 -50.72 -28.60 -26.22
N GLY A 145 -50.73 -27.86 -27.35
CA GLY A 145 -51.58 -26.71 -27.69
C GLY A 145 -51.03 -25.35 -27.24
N SER A 146 -50.48 -24.46 -28.08
CA SER A 146 -51.02 -23.84 -29.31
C SER A 146 -52.36 -23.14 -29.10
N ALA A 147 -52.29 -21.85 -28.79
CA ALA A 147 -53.08 -20.75 -29.36
C ALA A 147 -52.44 -19.42 -28.91
#